data_AF-A0A1J5TUJ5-F1
#
_entry.id   AF-A0A1J5TUJ5-F1
#
_cell.length_a   1.000
_cell.length_b   1.000
_cell.length_c   1.000
_cell.angle_alpha   90.00
_cell.angle_beta   90.00
_cell.angle_gamma   90.00
#
_symmetry.space_group_name_H-M   'P 1'
#
loop_
_entity.id
_entity.type
_entity.pdbx_description
1 polymer ?
#
loop_
_entity_poly.entity_id
_entity_poly.type
_entity_poly.pdbx_seq_one_letter_code
_entity_poly.pdbx_strand_id
1 'polypeptide(L)'
;MSEFFTNISNLLAQVDWSSWVTVVTLLGFSALGFKRGMAKELIYSGFTVFGLIMAWWFYQDLASNPLMIKMGLSAKATMAIAFGAIFISIHLAKEFLYLLVAKASTIIDPCVLNKSFLLGILLVSAIGLSCYVDIFANFNVVQEAIANKYLRIGLSSTMIFIAIISVSSVILKLSNTVIHSVSPCILQHPISGILSALRFINNKLNATHIHSTNNNIGGAVVGLIKGILFIVIVVLILQNTNAISLQLFWIESQGALRVLQEIAISIQPKLAQYLIFLK
;
A
#
# COMPACT_ATOMS: atom_id res chain seq x y z
N MET A 1 25.68 41.72 3.61
CA MET A 1 24.68 40.78 3.06
C MET A 1 25.33 39.69 2.19
N SER A 2 26.22 40.02 1.26
CA SER A 2 26.93 39.01 0.45
C SER A 2 27.69 37.99 1.32
N GLU A 3 28.52 38.45 2.27
CA GLU A 3 29.28 37.57 3.19
C GLU A 3 28.40 36.58 3.96
N PHE A 4 27.21 37.01 4.41
CA PHE A 4 26.24 36.16 5.11
C PHE A 4 25.68 35.07 4.19
N PHE A 5 25.36 35.41 2.94
CA PHE A 5 24.92 34.44 1.93
C PHE A 5 26.06 33.51 1.46
N THR A 6 27.30 33.98 1.36
CA THR A 6 28.47 33.11 1.08
C THR A 6 28.79 32.18 2.25
N ASN A 7 28.65 32.63 3.50
CA ASN A 7 28.83 31.75 4.66
C ASN A 7 27.74 30.71 4.77
N ILE A 8 26.48 31.08 4.51
CA ILE A 8 25.37 30.14 4.41
C ILE A 8 25.60 29.18 3.24
N SER A 9 25.98 29.68 2.06
CA SER A 9 26.31 28.86 0.89
C SER A 9 27.46 27.88 1.17
N ASN A 10 28.51 28.30 1.86
CA ASN A 10 29.66 27.46 2.22
C ASN A 10 29.29 26.43 3.31
N LEU A 11 28.44 26.81 4.27
CA LEU A 11 27.87 25.87 5.26
C LEU A 11 26.95 24.84 4.59
N LEU A 12 26.10 25.24 3.64
CA LEU A 12 25.24 24.32 2.88
C LEU A 12 26.05 23.44 1.90
N ALA A 13 27.18 23.93 1.39
CA ALA A 13 28.09 23.15 0.55
C ALA A 13 28.91 22.10 1.33
N GLN A 14 29.06 22.28 2.65
CA GLN A 14 29.67 21.30 3.56
C GLN A 14 28.68 20.25 4.10
N VAL A 15 27.40 20.34 3.74
CA VAL A 15 26.39 19.35 4.15
C VAL A 15 26.43 18.18 3.16
N ASP A 16 26.83 17.01 3.65
CA ASP A 16 26.83 15.76 2.88
C ASP A 16 25.46 15.50 2.24
N TRP A 17 25.43 14.89 1.04
CA TRP A 17 24.20 14.58 0.29
C TRP A 17 23.17 13.81 1.13
N SER A 18 23.66 12.98 2.05
CA SER A 18 22.88 12.18 3.00
C SER A 18 22.09 13.04 4.00
N SER A 19 22.69 14.13 4.46
CA SER A 19 22.03 15.13 5.31
C SER A 19 20.97 15.90 4.53
N TRP A 20 21.21 16.19 3.24
CA TRP A 20 20.20 16.79 2.36
C TRP A 20 18.99 15.89 2.15
N VAL A 21 19.19 14.58 1.89
CA VAL A 21 18.08 13.63 1.75
C VAL A 21 17.26 13.55 3.03
N THR A 22 17.91 13.55 4.18
CA THR A 22 17.25 13.54 5.50
C THR A 22 16.41 14.81 5.71
N VAL A 23 17.00 15.99 5.46
CA VAL A 23 16.31 17.28 5.61
C VAL A 23 15.15 17.41 4.63
N VAL A 24 15.34 17.06 3.36
CA VAL A 24 14.28 17.10 2.34
C VAL A 24 13.15 16.14 2.71
N THR A 25 13.47 14.95 3.22
CA THR A 25 12.47 13.99 3.68
C THR A 25 11.68 14.56 4.85
N LEU A 26 12.34 15.09 5.88
CA LEU A 26 11.69 15.67 7.05
C LEU A 26 10.83 16.89 6.70
N LEU A 27 11.35 17.80 5.86
CA LEU A 27 10.60 18.95 5.36
C LEU A 27 9.40 18.51 4.51
N GLY A 28 9.57 17.50 3.67
CA GLY A 28 8.49 16.93 2.87
C GLY A 28 7.36 16.37 3.75
N PHE A 29 7.71 15.56 4.75
CA PHE A 29 6.72 15.03 5.71
C PHE A 29 6.09 16.13 6.57
N SER A 30 6.85 17.15 6.97
CA SER A 30 6.34 18.30 7.72
C SER A 30 5.36 19.13 6.90
N ALA A 31 5.70 19.47 5.64
CA ALA A 31 4.84 20.22 4.73
C ALA A 31 3.56 19.45 4.39
N LEU A 32 3.68 18.13 4.18
CA LEU A 32 2.52 17.26 3.99
C LEU A 32 1.63 17.22 5.24
N GLY A 33 2.23 17.11 6.42
CA GLY A 33 1.52 17.16 7.70
C GLY A 33 0.80 18.50 7.91
N PHE A 34 1.46 19.61 7.57
CA PHE A 34 0.86 20.96 7.64
C PHE A 34 -0.36 21.09 6.73
N LYS A 35 -0.25 20.62 5.48
CA LYS A 35 -1.35 20.65 4.50
C LYS A 35 -2.53 19.78 4.92
N ARG A 36 -2.26 18.64 5.55
CA ARG A 36 -3.29 17.67 5.97
C ARG A 36 -3.95 18.03 7.29
N GLY A 37 -3.23 18.72 8.17
CA GLY A 37 -3.67 19.03 9.53
C GLY A 37 -3.51 17.84 10.50
N MET A 38 -3.45 18.14 11.79
CA MET A 38 -3.15 17.20 12.88
C MET A 38 -4.09 16.02 12.90
N ALA A 39 -5.40 16.25 12.85
CA ALA A 39 -6.39 15.17 12.92
C ALA A 39 -6.18 14.13 11.80
N LYS A 40 -5.96 14.59 10.57
CA LYS A 40 -5.73 13.71 9.42
C LYS A 40 -4.37 13.03 9.50
N GLU A 41 -3.32 13.74 9.89
CA GLU A 41 -1.99 13.15 9.99
C GLU A 41 -1.91 12.13 11.14
N LEU A 42 -2.68 12.29 12.22
CA LEU A 42 -2.75 11.35 13.34
C LEU A 42 -3.44 10.04 12.93
N ILE A 43 -4.52 10.11 12.14
CA ILE A 43 -5.14 8.93 11.51
C ILE A 43 -4.11 8.22 10.61
N TYR A 44 -3.37 8.99 9.81
CA TYR A 44 -2.33 8.43 8.94
C TYR A 44 -1.21 7.76 9.73
N SER A 45 -0.80 8.33 10.85
CA SER A 45 0.17 7.73 11.77
C SER A 45 -0.36 6.45 12.40
N GLY A 46 -1.65 6.37 12.71
CA GLY A 46 -2.31 5.14 13.15
C GLY A 46 -2.17 3.99 12.15
N PHE A 47 -2.37 4.27 10.86
CA PHE A 47 -2.13 3.28 9.79
C PHE A 47 -0.67 2.86 9.68
N THR A 48 0.28 3.77 9.92
CA THR A 48 1.70 3.45 9.94
C THR A 48 2.05 2.50 11.09
N VAL A 49 1.51 2.73 12.29
CA VAL A 49 1.67 1.82 13.44
C VAL A 49 1.02 0.47 13.18
N PHE A 50 -0.19 0.45 12.62
CA PHE A 50 -0.86 -0.79 12.20
C PHE A 50 -0.01 -1.57 11.19
N GLY A 51 0.57 -0.89 10.21
CA GLY A 51 1.49 -1.49 9.24
C GLY A 51 2.72 -2.12 9.88
N LEU A 52 3.30 -1.49 10.92
CA LEU A 52 4.41 -2.05 11.68
C LEU A 52 4.02 -3.33 12.43
N ILE A 53 2.86 -3.33 13.10
CA ILE A 53 2.36 -4.49 13.85
C ILE A 53 2.12 -5.67 12.89
N MET A 54 1.47 -5.42 11.75
CA MET A 54 1.23 -6.45 10.74
C MET A 54 2.53 -6.95 10.11
N ALA A 55 3.46 -6.06 9.77
CA ALA A 55 4.77 -6.47 9.27
C ALA A 55 5.51 -7.34 10.28
N TRP A 56 5.44 -7.00 11.57
CA TRP A 56 6.02 -7.81 12.64
C TRP A 56 5.38 -9.19 12.76
N TRP A 57 4.06 -9.31 12.63
CA TRP A 57 3.41 -10.62 12.71
C TRP A 57 3.70 -11.54 11.51
N PHE A 58 3.81 -10.99 10.30
CA PHE A 58 3.81 -11.82 9.08
C PHE A 58 5.15 -11.92 8.33
N TYR A 59 6.19 -11.16 8.71
CA TYR A 59 7.44 -11.15 7.92
C TYR A 59 8.16 -12.51 7.86
N GLN A 60 8.06 -13.35 8.89
CA GLN A 60 8.71 -14.67 8.90
C GLN A 60 8.04 -15.63 7.91
N ASP A 61 6.71 -15.64 7.92
CA ASP A 61 5.91 -16.47 7.00
C ASP A 61 6.19 -16.07 5.56
N LEU A 62 6.26 -14.77 5.28
CA LEU A 62 6.59 -14.29 3.94
C LEU A 62 8.05 -14.61 3.55
N ALA A 63 8.99 -14.50 4.48
CA ALA A 63 10.41 -14.80 4.23
C ALA A 63 10.69 -16.28 3.98
N SER A 64 9.89 -17.18 4.56
CA SER A 64 10.00 -18.64 4.36
C SER A 64 9.35 -19.14 3.07
N ASN A 65 8.71 -18.25 2.29
CA ASN A 65 8.09 -18.61 1.03
C ASN A 65 9.16 -19.06 -0.01
N PRO A 66 8.91 -20.14 -0.78
CA PRO A 66 9.83 -20.62 -1.82
C PRO A 66 10.25 -19.54 -2.84
N LEU A 67 9.39 -18.57 -3.12
CA LEU A 67 9.69 -17.44 -4.01
C LEU A 67 10.80 -16.54 -3.45
N MET A 68 10.83 -16.34 -2.13
CA MET A 68 11.83 -15.53 -1.44
C MET A 68 13.15 -16.28 -1.27
N ILE A 69 13.11 -17.58 -0.95
CA ILE A 69 14.30 -18.43 -0.82
C ILE A 69 15.07 -18.50 -2.15
N LYS A 70 14.36 -18.50 -3.28
CA LYS A 70 14.95 -18.55 -4.62
C LYS A 70 15.75 -17.28 -4.99
N MET A 71 15.57 -16.17 -4.27
CA MET A 71 16.36 -14.96 -4.50
C MET A 71 17.83 -15.12 -4.07
N GLY A 72 18.19 -16.16 -3.30
CA GLY A 72 19.57 -16.44 -2.92
C GLY A 72 20.20 -15.43 -1.94
N LEU A 73 19.38 -14.61 -1.26
CA LEU A 73 19.83 -13.69 -0.23
C LEU A 73 20.07 -14.39 1.12
N SER A 74 20.87 -13.76 1.98
CA SER A 74 21.06 -14.22 3.36
C SER A 74 19.72 -14.24 4.11
N ALA A 75 19.53 -15.19 5.03
CA ALA A 75 18.28 -15.33 5.77
C ALA A 75 17.83 -14.03 6.47
N LYS A 76 18.78 -13.25 7.01
CA LYS A 76 18.51 -11.93 7.60
C LYS A 76 18.00 -10.91 6.59
N ALA A 77 18.65 -10.83 5.42
CA ALA A 77 18.24 -9.92 4.36
C ALA A 77 16.85 -10.29 3.79
N THR A 78 16.56 -11.58 3.62
CA THR A 78 15.26 -12.08 3.16
C THR A 78 14.14 -11.69 4.14
N MET A 79 14.38 -11.79 5.44
CA MET A 79 13.43 -11.36 6.47
C MET A 79 13.24 -9.83 6.51
N ALA A 80 14.32 -9.04 6.36
CA ALA A 80 14.24 -7.59 6.30
C ALA A 80 13.45 -7.10 5.06
N ILE A 81 13.66 -7.74 3.90
CA ILE A 81 12.90 -7.45 2.68
C ILE A 81 11.44 -7.84 2.85
N ALA A 82 11.14 -9.00 3.44
CA ALA A 82 9.76 -9.42 3.71
C ALA A 82 9.04 -8.44 4.63
N PHE A 83 9.70 -7.98 5.70
CA PHE A 83 9.18 -6.96 6.60
C PHE A 83 8.87 -5.65 5.84
N GLY A 84 9.83 -5.16 5.04
CA GLY A 84 9.66 -3.98 4.20
C GLY A 84 8.53 -4.12 3.18
N ALA A 85 8.43 -5.27 2.52
CA ALA A 85 7.41 -5.55 1.52
C ALA A 85 5.99 -5.52 2.13
N ILE A 86 5.79 -6.11 3.30
CA ILE A 86 4.49 -6.07 4.01
C ILE A 86 4.17 -4.63 4.41
N PHE A 87 5.14 -3.92 5.00
CA PHE A 87 4.95 -2.53 5.44
C PHE A 87 4.55 -1.61 4.27
N ILE A 88 5.23 -1.73 3.13
CA ILE A 88 4.92 -0.97 1.90
C ILE A 88 3.55 -1.38 1.36
N SER A 89 3.25 -2.68 1.31
CA SER A 89 1.97 -3.20 0.80
C SER A 89 0.78 -2.64 1.58
N ILE A 90 0.89 -2.54 2.91
CA ILE A 90 -0.16 -1.95 3.77
C ILE A 90 -0.32 -0.46 3.50
N HIS A 91 0.79 0.27 3.31
CA HIS A 91 0.73 1.69 2.95
C HIS A 91 0.05 1.91 1.60
N LEU A 92 0.32 1.07 0.60
CA LEU A 92 -0.35 1.09 -0.69
C LEU A 92 -1.84 0.73 -0.58
N ALA A 93 -2.17 -0.31 0.17
CA ALA A 93 -3.55 -0.72 0.43
C ALA A 93 -4.37 0.40 1.10
N LYS A 94 -3.75 1.14 2.02
CA LYS A 94 -4.35 2.33 2.63
C LYS A 94 -4.67 3.40 1.58
N GLU A 95 -3.72 3.80 0.74
CA GLU A 95 -3.99 4.81 -0.31
C GLU A 95 -5.10 4.36 -1.27
N PHE A 96 -5.11 3.07 -1.63
CA PHE A 96 -6.17 2.48 -2.44
C PHE A 96 -7.54 2.56 -1.75
N LEU A 97 -7.61 2.25 -0.45
CA LEU A 97 -8.83 2.36 0.35
C LEU A 97 -9.34 3.81 0.40
N TYR A 98 -8.46 4.80 0.58
CA TYR A 98 -8.83 6.21 0.56
C TYR A 98 -9.42 6.63 -0.80
N LEU A 99 -8.81 6.18 -1.90
CA LEU A 99 -9.30 6.47 -3.25
C LEU A 99 -10.66 5.83 -3.51
N LEU A 100 -10.85 4.59 -3.08
CA LEU A 100 -12.13 3.88 -3.18
C LEU A 100 -13.23 4.58 -2.37
N VAL A 101 -12.96 4.91 -1.11
CA VAL A 101 -13.91 5.60 -0.22
C VAL A 101 -14.27 6.97 -0.78
N ALA A 102 -13.29 7.72 -1.28
CA ALA A 102 -13.53 9.02 -1.91
C ALA A 102 -14.44 8.89 -3.14
N LYS A 103 -14.13 7.97 -4.07
CA LYS A 103 -14.98 7.73 -5.25
C LYS A 103 -16.38 7.27 -4.86
N ALA A 104 -16.49 6.30 -3.96
CA ALA A 104 -17.80 5.80 -3.52
C ALA A 104 -18.63 6.87 -2.83
N SER A 105 -18.00 7.80 -2.10
CA SER A 105 -18.70 8.89 -1.41
C SER A 105 -19.34 9.92 -2.35
N THR A 106 -18.91 9.99 -3.62
CA THR A 106 -19.48 10.89 -4.64
C THR A 106 -20.75 10.34 -5.30
N ILE A 107 -21.08 9.08 -5.08
CA ILE A 107 -22.23 8.43 -5.70
C ILE A 107 -23.50 8.77 -4.91
N ILE A 108 -24.32 9.64 -5.50
CA ILE A 108 -25.57 10.11 -4.90
C ILE A 108 -26.71 9.11 -5.16
N ASP A 109 -26.78 8.58 -6.39
CA ASP A 109 -27.82 7.62 -6.78
C ASP A 109 -27.31 6.17 -6.66
N PRO A 110 -27.85 5.37 -5.72
CA PRO A 110 -27.49 3.95 -5.56
C PRO A 110 -27.87 3.09 -6.77
N CYS A 111 -28.83 3.54 -7.59
CA CYS A 111 -29.30 2.79 -8.77
C CYS A 111 -28.23 2.66 -9.86
N VAL A 112 -27.29 3.61 -9.95
CA VAL A 112 -26.15 3.56 -10.88
C VAL A 112 -25.24 2.35 -10.59
N LEU A 113 -25.17 1.94 -9.32
CA LEU A 113 -24.34 0.82 -8.89
C LEU A 113 -24.98 -0.55 -9.16
N ASN A 114 -26.29 -0.62 -9.46
CA ASN A 114 -27.00 -1.88 -9.68
C ASN A 114 -26.39 -2.67 -10.85
N LYS A 115 -26.03 -1.97 -11.93
CA LYS A 115 -25.35 -2.57 -13.10
C LYS A 115 -23.96 -3.09 -12.76
N SER A 116 -23.17 -2.29 -12.04
CA SER A 116 -21.81 -2.68 -11.61
C SER A 116 -21.83 -3.81 -10.58
N PHE A 117 -22.81 -3.82 -9.69
CA PHE A 117 -23.01 -4.86 -8.69
C PHE A 117 -23.43 -6.18 -9.33
N LEU A 118 -24.36 -6.15 -10.29
CA LEU A 118 -24.75 -7.33 -11.07
C LEU A 118 -23.56 -7.89 -11.86
N LEU A 119 -22.75 -7.02 -12.47
CA LEU A 119 -21.52 -7.40 -13.16
C LEU A 119 -20.50 -7.99 -12.18
N GLY A 120 -20.38 -7.43 -10.98
CA GLY A 120 -19.54 -7.94 -9.90
C GLY A 120 -19.95 -9.34 -9.44
N ILE A 121 -21.25 -9.58 -9.20
CA ILE A 121 -21.77 -10.91 -8.87
C ILE A 121 -21.49 -11.91 -10.00
N LEU A 122 -21.77 -11.53 -11.25
CA LEU A 122 -21.48 -12.36 -12.41
C LEU A 122 -19.99 -12.72 -12.48
N LEU A 123 -19.11 -11.76 -12.22
CA LEU A 123 -17.67 -11.97 -12.26
C LEU A 123 -17.16 -12.84 -11.09
N VAL A 124 -17.69 -12.66 -9.89
CA VAL A 124 -17.38 -13.55 -8.73
C VAL A 124 -17.90 -14.95 -8.99
N SER A 125 -19.10 -15.10 -9.55
CA SER A 125 -19.65 -16.40 -9.93
C SER A 125 -18.83 -17.07 -11.04
N ALA A 126 -18.30 -16.29 -11.98
CA ALA A 126 -17.40 -16.75 -13.03
C ALA A 126 -16.06 -17.25 -12.46
N ILE A 127 -15.50 -16.54 -11.48
CA ILE A 127 -14.31 -16.99 -10.74
C ILE A 127 -14.61 -18.29 -9.99
N GLY A 128 -15.76 -18.40 -9.32
CA GLY A 128 -16.19 -19.64 -8.67
C GLY A 128 -16.32 -20.81 -9.65
N LEU A 129 -16.89 -20.57 -10.83
CA LEU A 129 -16.98 -21.54 -11.92
C LEU A 129 -15.60 -21.89 -12.51
N SER A 130 -14.65 -20.96 -12.48
CA SER A 130 -13.27 -21.21 -12.93
C SER A 130 -12.49 -22.18 -12.02
N CYS A 131 -12.97 -22.46 -10.80
CA CYS A 131 -12.42 -23.56 -9.99
C CYS A 131 -12.62 -24.95 -10.63
N TYR A 132 -13.53 -25.07 -11.61
CA TYR A 132 -13.77 -26.31 -12.36
C TYR A 132 -12.95 -26.41 -13.66
N VAL A 133 -11.97 -25.52 -13.88
CA VAL A 133 -11.11 -25.52 -15.08
C VAL A 133 -10.36 -26.84 -15.25
N ASP A 134 -10.03 -27.55 -14.18
CA ASP A 134 -9.30 -28.82 -14.24
C ASP A 134 -10.12 -29.93 -14.94
N ILE A 135 -11.45 -29.83 -14.94
CA ILE A 135 -12.34 -30.72 -15.69
C ILE A 135 -12.21 -30.47 -17.20
N PHE A 136 -12.19 -29.20 -17.61
CA PHE A 136 -12.05 -28.82 -19.02
C PHE A 136 -10.63 -29.02 -19.56
N ALA A 137 -9.62 -28.78 -18.73
CA ALA A 137 -8.22 -28.97 -19.11
C ALA A 137 -7.86 -30.45 -19.35
N ASN A 138 -8.67 -31.40 -18.88
CA ASN A 138 -8.43 -32.85 -19.03
C ASN A 138 -9.26 -33.50 -20.15
N PHE A 139 -9.93 -32.72 -21.00
CA PHE A 139 -10.50 -33.28 -22.23
C PHE A 139 -9.38 -33.76 -23.17
N ASN A 140 -9.56 -34.95 -23.76
CA ASN A 140 -8.56 -35.58 -24.64
C ASN A 140 -8.07 -34.64 -25.75
N VAL A 141 -8.98 -33.85 -26.35
CA VAL A 141 -8.67 -32.88 -27.41
C VAL A 141 -7.67 -31.79 -26.95
N VAL A 142 -7.79 -31.34 -25.71
CA VAL A 142 -6.93 -30.26 -25.15
C VAL A 142 -5.61 -30.84 -24.61
N GLN A 143 -5.66 -32.07 -24.08
CA GLN A 143 -4.50 -32.81 -23.62
C GLN A 143 -3.56 -33.20 -24.76
N GLU A 144 -4.10 -33.54 -25.94
CA GLU A 144 -3.33 -33.84 -27.14
C GLU A 144 -2.70 -32.59 -27.76
N ALA A 145 -3.36 -31.43 -27.67
CA ALA A 145 -2.86 -30.18 -28.24
C ALA A 145 -1.77 -29.50 -27.38
N ILE A 146 -1.81 -29.66 -26.04
CA ILE A 146 -0.88 -29.00 -25.12
C ILE A 146 -0.37 -30.00 -24.07
N ALA A 147 0.86 -30.48 -24.27
CA ALA A 147 1.50 -31.47 -23.41
C ALA A 147 1.83 -30.93 -22.00
N ASN A 148 2.09 -29.62 -21.85
CA ASN A 148 2.43 -29.04 -20.56
C ASN A 148 1.18 -28.74 -19.72
N LYS A 149 1.00 -29.49 -18.64
CA LYS A 149 -0.15 -29.39 -17.71
C LYS A 149 -0.39 -27.97 -17.18
N TYR A 150 0.66 -27.25 -16.77
CA TYR A 150 0.51 -25.90 -16.20
C TYR A 150 0.07 -24.88 -17.25
N LEU A 151 0.63 -24.97 -18.46
CA LEU A 151 0.26 -24.10 -19.58
C LEU A 151 -1.19 -24.38 -20.04
N ARG A 152 -1.58 -25.66 -20.04
CA ARG A 152 -2.93 -26.12 -20.39
C ARG A 152 -3.99 -25.58 -19.44
N ILE A 153 -3.73 -25.66 -18.13
CA ILE A 153 -4.64 -25.12 -17.10
C ILE A 153 -4.73 -23.60 -17.20
N GLY A 154 -3.61 -22.91 -17.40
CA GLY A 154 -3.59 -21.44 -17.55
C GLY A 154 -4.36 -20.93 -18.78
N LEU A 155 -4.15 -21.55 -19.94
CA LEU A 155 -4.85 -21.19 -21.18
C LEU A 155 -6.34 -21.54 -21.12
N SER A 156 -6.69 -22.69 -20.56
CA SER A 156 -8.09 -23.10 -20.39
C SER A 156 -8.83 -22.16 -19.43
N SER A 157 -8.19 -21.76 -18.33
CA SER A 157 -8.73 -20.75 -17.40
C SER A 157 -8.97 -19.41 -18.11
N THR A 158 -8.00 -18.96 -18.90
CA THR A 158 -8.09 -17.69 -19.62
C THR A 158 -9.22 -17.70 -20.67
N MET A 159 -9.35 -18.79 -21.44
CA MET A 159 -10.45 -18.94 -22.41
C MET A 159 -11.81 -18.97 -21.73
N ILE A 160 -11.95 -19.74 -20.64
CA ILE A 160 -13.22 -19.81 -19.88
C ILE A 160 -13.57 -18.43 -19.32
N PHE A 161 -12.59 -17.71 -18.79
CA PHE A 161 -12.80 -16.36 -18.26
C PHE A 161 -13.26 -15.38 -19.34
N ILE A 162 -12.64 -15.39 -20.52
CA ILE A 162 -13.03 -14.56 -21.67
C ILE A 162 -14.42 -14.94 -22.17
N ALA A 163 -14.73 -16.23 -22.28
CA ALA A 163 -16.03 -16.72 -22.70
C ALA A 163 -17.13 -16.25 -21.75
N ILE A 164 -16.94 -16.39 -20.43
CA ILE A 164 -17.92 -15.96 -19.44
C ILE A 164 -18.08 -14.43 -19.46
N ILE A 165 -17.00 -13.65 -19.57
CA ILE A 165 -17.08 -12.18 -19.69
C ILE A 165 -17.87 -11.78 -20.93
N SER A 166 -17.62 -12.44 -22.07
CA SER A 166 -18.29 -12.14 -23.33
C SER A 166 -19.80 -12.43 -23.26
N VAL A 167 -20.17 -13.60 -22.74
CA VAL A 167 -21.57 -14.01 -22.56
C VAL A 167 -22.28 -13.11 -21.56
N SER A 168 -21.64 -12.79 -20.42
CA SER A 168 -22.18 -11.89 -19.41
C SER A 168 -22.41 -10.48 -19.96
N SER A 169 -21.47 -9.98 -20.78
CA SER A 169 -21.58 -8.67 -21.43
C SER A 169 -22.71 -8.64 -22.47
N VAL A 170 -22.92 -9.74 -23.19
CA VAL A 170 -24.02 -9.89 -24.15
C VAL A 170 -25.37 -9.95 -23.43
N ILE A 171 -25.48 -10.75 -22.35
CA ILE A 171 -26.68 -10.81 -21.51
C ILE A 171 -26.98 -9.43 -20.91
N LEU A 172 -25.97 -8.69 -20.46
CA LEU A 172 -26.12 -7.33 -19.94
C LEU A 172 -26.55 -6.31 -21.01
N LYS A 173 -26.11 -6.48 -22.27
CA LYS A 173 -26.56 -5.65 -23.40
C LYS A 173 -28.01 -5.98 -23.79
N LEU A 174 -28.39 -7.24 -23.75
CA LEU A 174 -29.76 -7.71 -23.99
C LEU A 174 -30.72 -7.30 -22.87
N SER A 175 -30.26 -7.25 -21.61
CA SER A 175 -31.05 -6.82 -20.45
C SER A 175 -31.07 -5.30 -20.23
N ASN A 176 -30.30 -4.55 -21.02
CA ASN A 176 -30.23 -3.09 -20.97
C ASN A 176 -31.55 -2.39 -21.37
N THR A 177 -32.60 -3.13 -21.72
CA THR A 177 -33.98 -2.65 -21.98
C THR A 177 -34.91 -2.73 -20.75
N VAL A 178 -34.50 -3.34 -19.63
CA VAL A 178 -35.37 -3.46 -18.43
C VAL A 178 -34.72 -2.93 -17.15
N ILE A 179 -33.39 -2.81 -17.09
CA ILE A 179 -32.72 -2.15 -15.96
C ILE A 179 -32.62 -0.65 -16.25
N HIS A 180 -33.77 0.01 -16.40
CA HIS A 180 -33.81 1.45 -16.30
C HIS A 180 -33.41 1.86 -14.89
N SER A 181 -32.68 2.96 -14.77
CA SER A 181 -32.43 3.70 -13.52
C SER A 181 -33.72 4.21 -12.85
N VAL A 182 -34.88 3.80 -13.33
CA VAL A 182 -36.21 4.17 -12.85
C VAL A 182 -36.99 2.89 -12.59
N SER A 183 -36.78 2.35 -11.38
CA SER A 183 -37.60 1.36 -10.67
C SER A 183 -37.84 -0.04 -11.28
N PRO A 184 -37.89 -1.10 -10.43
CA PRO A 184 -37.55 -1.10 -9.01
C PRO A 184 -36.05 -1.33 -8.79
N CYS A 185 -35.37 -0.40 -8.12
CA CYS A 185 -34.00 -0.61 -7.66
C CYS A 185 -34.02 -1.54 -6.46
N ILE A 186 -34.05 -2.85 -6.72
CA ILE A 186 -34.13 -3.92 -5.70
C ILE A 186 -33.02 -3.78 -4.64
N LEU A 187 -31.84 -3.28 -5.05
CA LEU A 187 -30.66 -3.10 -4.19
C LEU A 187 -30.51 -1.69 -3.61
N GLN A 188 -31.50 -0.80 -3.78
CA GLN A 188 -31.41 0.58 -3.29
C GLN A 188 -31.12 0.64 -1.79
N HIS A 189 -31.87 -0.11 -0.98
CA HIS A 189 -31.76 -0.05 0.47
C HIS A 189 -30.42 -0.58 1.03
N PRO A 190 -29.90 -1.75 0.60
CA PRO A 190 -28.58 -2.21 1.04
C PRO A 190 -27.44 -1.33 0.53
N ILE A 191 -27.50 -0.87 -0.73
CA ILE A 191 -26.45 -0.02 -1.32
C ILE A 191 -26.45 1.36 -0.67
N SER A 192 -27.61 1.95 -0.36
CA SER A 192 -27.69 3.25 0.32
C SER A 192 -27.09 3.20 1.72
N GLY A 193 -27.25 2.10 2.45
CA GLY A 193 -26.64 1.88 3.76
C GLY A 193 -25.11 1.79 3.68
N ILE A 194 -24.59 1.08 2.68
CA ILE A 194 -23.14 1.00 2.43
C ILE A 194 -22.59 2.38 2.04
N LEU A 195 -23.27 3.11 1.15
CA LEU A 195 -22.87 4.46 0.73
C LEU A 195 -22.91 5.46 1.89
N SER A 196 -23.87 5.37 2.80
CA SER A 196 -23.93 6.24 3.98
C SER A 196 -22.80 5.93 4.97
N ALA A 197 -22.51 4.64 5.21
CA ALA A 197 -21.36 4.21 6.00
C ALA A 197 -20.03 4.68 5.37
N LEU A 198 -19.87 4.54 4.05
CA LEU A 198 -18.69 5.02 3.32
C LEU A 198 -18.55 6.55 3.39
N ARG A 199 -19.65 7.30 3.31
CA ARG A 199 -19.63 8.76 3.51
C ARG A 199 -19.22 9.14 4.94
N PHE A 200 -19.72 8.45 5.94
CA PHE A 200 -19.31 8.65 7.34
C PHE A 200 -17.82 8.33 7.54
N ILE A 201 -17.36 7.21 6.98
CA ILE A 201 -15.94 6.81 6.98
C ILE A 201 -15.10 7.86 6.24
N ASN A 202 -15.55 8.37 5.09
CA ASN A 202 -14.86 9.43 4.35
C ASN A 202 -14.70 10.69 5.20
N ASN A 203 -15.78 11.16 5.84
CA ASN A 203 -15.74 12.35 6.69
C ASN A 203 -14.77 12.18 7.87
N LYS A 204 -14.72 11.00 8.49
CA LYS A 204 -13.77 10.68 9.56
C LYS A 204 -12.33 10.57 9.05
N LEU A 205 -12.08 9.79 7.99
CA LEU A 205 -10.75 9.53 7.44
C LEU A 205 -10.10 10.79 6.83
N ASN A 206 -10.91 11.64 6.19
CA ASN A 206 -10.43 12.87 5.55
C ASN A 206 -10.52 14.09 6.45
N ALA A 207 -11.15 14.00 7.63
CA ALA A 207 -11.30 15.08 8.59
C ALA A 207 -11.74 16.41 7.92
N THR A 208 -12.72 16.33 7.01
CA THR A 208 -13.11 17.39 6.05
C THR A 208 -13.58 18.70 6.69
N HIS A 209 -13.70 18.77 8.01
CA HIS A 209 -14.25 19.92 8.75
C HIS A 209 -13.30 20.47 9.83
N ILE A 210 -12.00 20.16 9.79
CA ILE A 210 -11.03 20.64 10.80
C ILE A 210 -9.97 21.49 10.11
N HIS A 211 -10.32 22.72 9.72
CA HIS A 211 -9.35 23.71 9.25
C HIS A 211 -9.16 24.79 10.31
N SER A 212 -8.06 24.70 11.05
CA SER A 212 -7.61 25.74 11.97
C SER A 212 -6.09 25.83 11.93
N THR A 213 -5.54 27.02 12.18
CA THR A 213 -4.09 27.24 12.18
C THR A 213 -3.38 26.32 13.18
N ASN A 214 -3.98 26.11 14.36
CA ASN A 214 -3.46 25.17 15.37
C ASN A 214 -3.48 23.72 14.87
N ASN A 215 -4.52 23.30 14.13
CA ASN A 215 -4.57 21.98 13.53
C ASN A 215 -3.47 21.81 12.47
N ASN A 216 -3.18 22.83 11.66
CA ASN A 216 -2.13 22.74 10.64
C ASN A 216 -0.73 22.67 11.29
N ILE A 217 -0.45 23.49 12.30
CA ILE A 217 0.83 23.46 13.03
C ILE A 217 1.01 22.11 13.74
N GLY A 218 -0.02 21.61 14.43
CA GLY A 218 0.01 20.27 15.03
C GLY A 218 0.25 19.18 13.99
N GLY A 219 -0.32 19.33 12.79
CA GLY A 219 -0.08 18.44 11.65
C GLY A 219 1.39 18.44 11.19
N ALA A 220 2.04 19.60 11.16
CA ALA A 220 3.46 19.70 10.83
C ALA A 220 4.36 18.95 11.83
N VAL A 221 4.03 19.04 13.13
CA VAL A 221 4.75 18.33 14.21
C VAL A 221 4.55 16.82 14.09
N VAL A 222 3.31 16.35 13.93
CA VAL A 222 3.02 14.92 13.74
C VAL A 222 3.68 14.40 12.46
N GLY A 223 3.69 15.20 11.39
CA GLY A 223 4.40 14.90 10.15
C GLY A 223 5.91 14.71 10.35
N LEU A 224 6.55 15.59 11.13
CA LEU A 224 7.97 15.46 11.48
C LEU A 224 8.26 14.17 12.25
N ILE A 225 7.47 13.86 13.28
CA ILE A 225 7.62 12.63 14.08
C ILE A 225 7.54 11.40 13.17
N LYS A 226 6.57 11.39 12.25
CA LYS A 226 6.41 10.32 11.27
C LYS A 226 7.57 10.24 10.27
N GLY A 227 8.09 11.37 9.82
CA GLY A 227 9.27 11.43 8.96
C GLY A 227 10.50 10.82 9.64
N ILE A 228 10.72 11.15 10.92
CA ILE A 228 11.78 10.55 11.76
C ILE A 228 11.58 9.04 11.85
N LEU A 229 10.36 8.59 12.18
CA LEU A 229 10.03 7.16 12.25
C LEU A 229 10.31 6.43 10.94
N PHE A 230 9.90 7.03 9.81
CA PHE A 230 10.13 6.46 8.48
C PHE A 230 11.61 6.29 8.18
N ILE A 231 12.43 7.32 8.44
CA ILE A 231 13.88 7.25 8.23
C ILE A 231 14.50 6.16 9.10
N VAL A 232 14.12 6.05 10.38
CA VAL A 232 14.62 5.00 11.29
C VAL A 232 14.27 3.61 10.78
N ILE A 233 13.04 3.37 10.30
CA ILE A 233 12.63 2.08 9.73
C ILE A 233 13.46 1.74 8.50
N VAL A 234 13.62 2.70 7.58
CA VAL A 234 14.41 2.50 6.35
C VAL A 234 15.86 2.18 6.70
N VAL A 235 16.46 2.92 7.63
CA VAL A 235 17.83 2.66 8.10
C VAL A 235 17.96 1.26 8.69
N LEU A 236 17.03 0.82 9.53
CA LEU A 236 17.02 -0.54 10.10
C LEU A 236 16.89 -1.64 9.04
N ILE A 237 16.09 -1.42 7.99
CA ILE A 237 15.96 -2.38 6.88
C ILE A 237 17.29 -2.43 6.10
N LEU A 238 17.81 -1.27 5.69
CA LEU A 238 19.02 -1.18 4.87
C LEU A 238 20.25 -1.75 5.58
N GLN A 239 20.38 -1.52 6.89
CA GLN A 239 21.43 -2.08 7.74
C GLN A 239 21.51 -3.60 7.69
N ASN A 240 20.39 -4.28 7.48
CA ASN A 240 20.28 -5.74 7.51
C ASN A 240 20.20 -6.37 6.12
N THR A 241 20.34 -5.56 5.05
CA THR A 241 20.45 -6.05 3.68
C THR A 241 21.90 -6.04 3.20
N ASN A 242 22.40 -7.18 2.71
CA ASN A 242 23.72 -7.27 2.07
C ASN A 242 23.74 -6.69 0.64
N ALA A 243 22.58 -6.24 0.11
CA ALA A 243 22.39 -5.87 -1.28
C ALA A 243 22.84 -4.44 -1.63
N ILE A 244 22.89 -3.54 -0.65
CA ILE A 244 23.48 -2.21 -0.82
C ILE A 244 24.87 -2.29 -0.21
N SER A 245 25.92 -1.95 -0.97
CA SER A 245 27.28 -1.91 -0.43
C SER A 245 27.28 -0.92 0.74
N LEU A 246 27.24 -1.46 1.96
CA LEU A 246 27.20 -0.70 3.20
C LEU A 246 28.23 0.45 3.09
N GLN A 247 29.47 0.16 2.69
CA GLN A 247 30.56 1.13 2.62
C GLN A 247 30.24 2.46 1.90
N LEU A 248 29.46 2.46 0.82
CA LEU A 248 29.16 3.71 0.09
C LEU A 248 28.14 4.60 0.82
N PHE A 249 27.22 4.01 1.59
CA PHE A 249 26.21 4.75 2.36
C PHE A 249 26.72 5.21 3.73
N TRP A 250 27.70 4.51 4.31
CA TRP A 250 28.21 4.79 5.67
C TRP A 250 29.37 5.79 5.71
N ILE A 251 30.23 5.82 4.70
CA ILE A 251 31.44 6.66 4.69
C ILE A 251 31.10 8.16 4.55
N GLU A 252 29.94 8.49 3.95
CA GLU A 252 29.51 9.87 3.65
C GLU A 252 28.36 10.39 4.55
N SER A 253 28.09 9.76 5.69
CA SER A 253 27.01 10.20 6.59
C SER A 253 27.52 11.10 7.72
N GLN A 254 28.09 12.27 7.42
CA GLN A 254 28.30 13.30 8.44
C GLN A 254 27.04 14.19 8.55
N GLY A 255 26.51 14.34 9.77
CA GLY A 255 25.38 15.23 10.08
C GLY A 255 24.12 14.53 10.63
N ALA A 256 22.94 14.96 10.18
CA ALA A 256 21.66 14.60 10.81
C ALA A 256 21.29 13.11 10.68
N LEU A 257 21.71 12.45 9.58
CA LEU A 257 21.49 11.02 9.41
C LEU A 257 22.26 10.19 10.46
N ARG A 258 23.46 10.64 10.87
CA ARG A 258 24.26 9.95 11.89
C ARG A 258 23.55 9.91 13.24
N VAL A 259 22.90 11.00 13.63
CA VAL A 259 22.10 11.04 14.87
C VAL A 259 20.94 10.03 14.79
N LEU A 260 20.25 9.95 13.66
CA LEU A 260 19.17 8.98 13.45
C LEU A 260 19.68 7.53 13.39
N GLN A 261 20.89 7.31 12.86
CA GLN A 261 21.56 6.01 12.89
C GLN A 261 21.96 5.61 14.31
N GLU A 262 22.52 6.53 15.10
CA GLU A 262 22.86 6.28 16.51
C GLU A 262 21.60 5.95 17.33
N ILE A 263 20.48 6.62 17.05
CA ILE A 263 19.17 6.28 17.62
C ILE A 263 18.72 4.89 17.16
N ALA A 264 18.85 4.56 15.87
CA ALA A 264 18.50 3.24 15.35
C ALA A 264 19.33 2.13 16.02
N ILE A 265 20.66 2.33 16.16
CA ILE A 265 21.58 1.41 16.83
C ILE A 265 21.23 1.28 18.32
N SER A 266 20.86 2.37 18.97
CA SER A 266 20.45 2.37 20.38
C SER A 266 19.14 1.59 20.61
N ILE A 267 18.20 1.68 19.67
CA ILE A 267 16.90 1.01 19.75
C ILE A 267 16.97 -0.45 19.26
N GLN A 268 17.89 -0.76 18.34
CA GLN A 268 18.09 -2.09 17.76
C GLN A 268 18.15 -3.23 18.79
N PRO A 269 18.91 -3.18 19.89
CA PRO A 269 18.98 -4.30 20.84
C PRO A 269 17.64 -4.59 21.52
N LYS A 270 16.81 -3.55 21.76
CA LYS A 270 15.46 -3.73 22.30
C LYS A 270 14.51 -4.29 21.25
N LEU A 271 14.60 -3.81 20.01
CA LEU A 271 13.78 -4.29 18.91
C LEU A 271 14.16 -5.70 18.45
N ALA A 272 15.42 -6.09 18.56
CA ALA A 272 15.93 -7.42 18.23
C ALA A 272 15.35 -8.53 19.11
N GLN A 273 14.81 -8.19 20.29
CA GLN A 273 14.04 -9.13 21.10
C GLN A 273 12.74 -9.57 20.40
N TYR A 274 12.20 -8.73 19.53
CA TYR A 274 10.92 -8.93 18.85
C TYR A 274 11.06 -9.21 17.35
N LEU A 275 12.09 -8.66 16.71
CA LEU A 275 12.37 -8.78 15.28
C LEU A 275 13.66 -9.59 15.08
N ILE A 276 13.52 -10.85 14.65
CA ILE A 276 14.62 -11.82 14.52
C ILE A 276 15.66 -11.37 13.48
N PHE A 277 15.24 -10.62 12.46
CA PHE A 277 16.16 -10.13 11.42
C PHE A 277 17.14 -9.06 11.91
N LEU A 278 16.93 -8.50 13.11
CA LEU A 278 17.81 -7.52 13.74
C LEU A 278 18.86 -8.15 14.68
N LYS A 279 18.74 -9.45 14.96
CA LYS A 279 19.76 -10.26 15.65
C LYS A 279 20.81 -10.71 14.65
#